data_AF-A0A9E4JBI6-F1
#
_entry.id   AF-A0A9E4JBI6-F1
#
_cell.length_a   1.000
_cell.length_b   1.000
_cell.length_c   1.000
_cell.angle_alpha   90.00
_cell.angle_beta   90.00
_cell.angle_gamma   90.00
#
_symmetry.space_group_name_H-M   'P 1'
#
loop_
_entity.id
_entity.type
_entity.pdbx_description
1 polymer ?
#
loop_
_entity_poly.entity_id
_entity_poly.type
_entity_poly.pdbx_seq_one_letter_code
_entity_poly.pdbx_strand_id
1 'polypeptide(L)'
;MATTVSLRGVVYEVDASLVGETVSLRFDPSRVGKPVELWVKGRKVGLAKPVDAYANCFVKRDNEVRSVLRADRVAPNPPEGLRLRDFDVVEHHDQGER
;
A
#
# COMPACT_ATOMS: atom_id res chain seq x y z
N MET A 1 -2.48 20.06 -8.24
CA MET A 1 -2.54 18.74 -7.59
C MET A 1 -1.13 18.18 -7.54
N ALA A 2 -0.80 17.33 -6.56
CA ALA A 2 0.49 16.64 -6.50
C ALA A 2 0.38 15.28 -7.20
N THR A 3 1.43 14.85 -7.89
CA THR A 3 1.59 13.46 -8.35
C THR A 3 2.69 12.79 -7.54
N THR A 4 2.88 11.49 -7.73
CA THR A 4 3.83 10.71 -6.93
C THR A 4 4.81 9.92 -7.80
N VAL A 5 6.00 9.72 -7.26
CA VAL A 5 7.05 8.87 -7.83
C VAL A 5 7.65 7.99 -6.73
N SER A 6 8.07 6.79 -7.06
CA SER A 6 8.69 5.87 -6.12
C SER A 6 10.20 5.78 -6.32
N LEU A 7 10.94 5.73 -5.21
CA LEU A 7 12.38 5.55 -5.20
C LEU A 7 12.75 4.65 -4.02
N ARG A 8 13.33 3.48 -4.31
CA ARG A 8 13.75 2.47 -3.31
C ARG A 8 12.66 2.14 -2.28
N GLY A 9 11.42 2.00 -2.74
CA GLY A 9 10.27 1.66 -1.90
C GLY A 9 9.67 2.84 -1.12
N VAL A 10 10.23 4.05 -1.22
CA VAL A 10 9.64 5.26 -0.63
C VAL A 10 8.91 6.04 -1.73
N VAL A 11 7.71 6.50 -1.42
CA VAL A 11 6.90 7.33 -2.33
C VAL A 11 7.16 8.80 -2.02
N TYR A 12 7.35 9.61 -3.05
CA TYR A 12 7.63 11.03 -2.94
C TYR A 12 6.59 11.85 -3.73
N GLU A 13 6.20 12.98 -3.16
CA GLU A 13 5.36 13.99 -3.77
C GLU A 13 6.17 14.86 -4.75
N VAL A 14 5.62 15.07 -5.94
CA VAL A 14 6.15 15.95 -6.98
C VAL A 14 5.02 16.76 -7.63
N ASP A 15 5.37 17.85 -8.30
CA ASP A 15 4.40 18.69 -9.00
C ASP A 15 3.73 17.91 -10.16
N ALA A 16 2.40 17.91 -10.22
CA ALA A 16 1.67 17.21 -11.28
C ALA A 16 1.87 17.81 -12.67
N SER A 17 2.38 19.03 -12.80
CA SER A 17 2.79 19.60 -14.09
C SER A 17 3.94 18.82 -14.75
N LEU A 18 4.64 17.97 -14.00
CA LEU A 18 5.74 17.14 -14.50
C LEU A 18 5.29 15.78 -15.04
N VAL A 19 3.99 15.48 -15.05
CA VAL A 19 3.48 14.25 -15.65
C VAL A 19 3.81 14.23 -17.15
N GLY A 20 4.40 13.13 -17.61
CA GLY A 20 4.87 12.95 -19.00
C GLY A 20 6.30 13.44 -19.25
N GLU A 21 6.92 14.15 -18.31
CA GLU A 21 8.33 14.52 -18.39
C GLU A 21 9.23 13.44 -17.76
N THR A 22 10.43 13.25 -18.31
CA THR A 22 11.45 12.42 -17.65
C THR A 22 12.18 13.25 -16.61
N VAL A 23 12.09 12.80 -15.35
CA VAL A 23 12.70 13.46 -14.21
C VAL A 23 13.89 12.66 -13.66
N SER A 24 14.86 13.35 -13.08
CA SER A 24 15.98 12.73 -12.35
C SER A 24 15.87 13.05 -10.87
N LEU A 25 15.93 12.01 -10.04
CA LEU A 25 15.96 12.12 -8.58
C LEU A 25 17.40 11.93 -8.08
N ARG A 26 17.96 12.95 -7.42
CA ARG A 26 19.28 12.84 -6.77
C ARG A 26 19.06 12.69 -5.27
N PHE A 27 19.62 11.64 -4.70
CA PHE A 27 19.41 11.27 -3.30
C PHE A 27 20.69 10.76 -2.67
N ASP A 28 20.79 10.89 -1.34
CA ASP A 28 21.84 10.26 -0.54
C ASP A 28 21.35 8.87 -0.11
N PRO A 29 22.02 7.77 -0.54
CA PRO A 29 21.59 6.42 -0.21
C PRO A 29 21.67 6.10 1.30
N SER A 30 22.44 6.84 2.08
CA SER A 30 22.53 6.69 3.54
C SER A 30 21.37 7.34 4.29
N ARG A 31 20.54 8.14 3.62
CA ARG A 31 19.46 8.95 4.21
C ARG A 31 18.10 8.67 3.58
N VAL A 32 17.63 7.44 3.72
CA VAL A 32 16.30 7.03 3.24
C VAL A 32 15.19 7.85 3.91
N GLY A 33 14.15 8.20 3.15
CA GLY A 33 13.00 8.94 3.67
C GLY A 33 13.25 10.42 3.94
N LYS A 34 14.37 10.99 3.48
CA LYS A 34 14.57 12.45 3.44
C LYS A 34 14.16 13.01 2.07
N PRO A 35 13.80 14.31 1.99
CA PRO A 35 13.53 14.96 0.71
C PRO A 35 14.70 14.80 -0.25
N VAL A 36 14.39 14.55 -1.52
CA VAL A 36 15.38 14.31 -2.58
C VAL A 36 15.31 15.42 -3.62
N GLU A 37 16.41 15.66 -4.33
CA GLU A 37 16.42 16.70 -5.36
C GLU A 37 15.71 16.23 -6.61
N LEU A 38 14.87 17.11 -7.16
CA LEU A 38 14.16 16.89 -8.39
C LEU A 38 14.77 17.72 -9.52
N TRP A 39 15.14 17.04 -10.60
CA TRP A 39 15.81 17.64 -11.74
C TRP A 39 15.07 17.31 -13.05
N VAL A 40 14.99 18.30 -13.94
CA VAL A 40 14.38 18.19 -15.27
C VAL A 40 15.32 18.82 -16.28
N LYS A 41 15.65 18.11 -17.36
CA LYS A 41 16.52 18.62 -18.44
C LYS A 41 17.82 19.26 -17.91
N GLY A 42 18.44 18.60 -16.92
CA GLY A 42 19.69 19.05 -16.30
C GLY A 42 19.58 20.23 -15.33
N ARG A 43 18.36 20.69 -14.99
CA ARG A 43 18.14 21.79 -14.04
C ARG A 43 17.41 21.33 -12.79
N LYS A 44 17.83 21.84 -11.63
CA LYS A 44 17.13 21.60 -10.36
C LYS A 44 15.84 22.41 -10.35
N VAL A 45 14.71 21.71 -10.28
CA VAL A 45 13.38 22.33 -10.27
C VAL A 45 12.79 22.37 -8.86
N GLY A 46 13.30 21.56 -7.93
CA GLY A 46 12.83 21.59 -6.54
C GLY A 46 13.30 20.41 -5.71
N LEU A 47 12.54 20.15 -4.64
CA LEU A 47 12.69 19.00 -3.77
C LEU A 47 11.42 18.15 -3.80
N ALA A 48 11.56 16.84 -3.95
CA ALA A 48 10.48 15.89 -3.77
C ALA A 48 10.45 15.43 -2.31
N LYS A 49 9.30 15.54 -1.65
CA LYS A 49 9.14 15.20 -0.23
C LYS A 49 8.52 13.80 -0.08
N PRO A 50 8.90 13.00 0.92
CA PRO A 50 8.21 11.74 1.17
C PRO A 50 6.71 11.98 1.38
N VAL A 51 5.88 11.12 0.80
CA VAL A 51 4.43 11.13 1.01
C VAL A 51 4.14 10.84 2.48
N ASP A 52 3.33 11.69 3.11
CA ASP A 52 2.71 11.34 4.39
C ASP A 52 1.55 10.38 4.14
N ALA A 53 1.81 9.08 4.31
CA ALA A 53 0.81 8.04 4.08
C ALA A 53 -0.40 8.16 5.03
N TYR A 54 -0.23 8.73 6.22
CA TYR A 54 -1.34 8.89 7.17
C TYR A 54 -2.28 10.03 6.73
N ALA A 55 -1.74 11.12 6.21
CA ALA A 55 -2.52 12.24 5.69
C ALA A 55 -3.12 11.95 4.29
N ASN A 56 -2.41 11.19 3.44
CA ASN A 56 -2.75 11.06 2.03
C ASN A 56 -3.45 9.74 1.65
N CYS A 57 -3.38 8.69 2.48
CA CYS A 57 -4.08 7.43 2.22
C CYS A 57 -5.44 7.41 2.92
N PHE A 58 -6.43 8.10 2.33
CA PHE A 58 -7.83 7.81 2.63
C PHE A 58 -8.18 6.40 2.14
N VAL A 59 -8.05 5.40 3.01
CA VAL A 59 -8.61 4.07 2.72
C VAL A 59 -10.12 4.20 2.64
N LYS A 60 -10.65 4.13 1.43
CA LYS A 60 -12.07 3.90 1.20
C LYS A 60 -12.39 2.50 1.74
N ARG A 61 -12.87 2.43 2.98
CA ARG A 61 -13.46 1.21 3.51
C ARG A 61 -14.83 1.08 2.87
N ASP A 62 -15.09 0.00 2.14
CA ASP A 62 -16.44 -0.37 1.79
C ASP A 62 -17.22 -0.58 3.10
N ASN A 63 -18.00 0.44 3.45
CA ASN A 63 -18.75 0.51 4.69
C ASN A 63 -20.12 -0.16 4.52
N GLU A 64 -20.18 -1.23 3.72
CA GLU A 64 -21.38 -2.03 3.49
C GLU A 64 -21.85 -2.67 4.80
N VAL A 65 -20.93 -2.85 5.75
CA VAL A 65 -21.23 -3.38 7.08
C VAL A 65 -22.13 -2.43 7.89
N ARG A 66 -22.03 -1.10 7.75
CA ARG A 66 -22.87 -0.17 8.55
C ARG A 66 -24.32 -0.09 8.11
N SER A 67 -24.65 -0.39 6.86
CA SER A 67 -26.05 -0.41 6.41
C SER A 67 -26.76 -1.73 6.78
N VAL A 68 -25.99 -2.79 7.09
CA VAL A 68 -26.49 -4.13 7.42
C VAL A 68 -26.58 -4.35 8.95
N LEU A 69 -25.90 -3.53 9.77
CA LEU A 69 -26.02 -3.53 11.23
C LEU A 69 -27.35 -2.90 11.69
N ARG A 70 -28.46 -3.59 11.42
CA ARG A 70 -29.78 -3.37 12.01
C ARG A 70 -29.75 -3.91 13.45
N ALA A 71 -29.61 -3.02 14.43
CA ALA A 71 -29.55 -3.39 15.86
C ALA A 71 -30.86 -4.04 16.39
N ASP A 72 -31.94 -4.02 15.60
CA ASP A 72 -33.24 -4.60 15.89
C ASP A 72 -33.40 -6.07 15.47
N ARG A 73 -32.40 -6.67 14.81
CA ARG A 73 -32.44 -8.09 14.42
C ARG A 73 -31.58 -8.94 15.35
N VAL A 74 -32.21 -9.95 15.97
CA VAL A 74 -31.50 -11.06 16.62
C VAL A 74 -30.68 -11.78 15.56
N ALA A 75 -29.37 -11.90 15.79
CA ALA A 75 -28.49 -12.65 14.90
C ALA A 75 -28.95 -14.12 14.85
N PRO A 76 -29.06 -14.75 13.67
CA PRO A 76 -29.31 -16.18 13.60
C PRO A 76 -28.19 -16.93 14.33
N ASN A 77 -28.52 -18.08 14.90
CA ASN A 77 -27.52 -18.94 15.52
C ASN A 77 -26.41 -19.23 14.50
N PRO A 78 -25.14 -19.05 14.87
CA PRO A 78 -24.05 -19.38 13.98
C PRO A 78 -24.16 -20.86 13.59
N PRO A 79 -23.79 -21.23 12.34
CA PRO A 79 -23.69 -22.63 11.97
C PRO A 79 -22.73 -23.36 12.92
N GLU A 80 -22.93 -24.67 13.10
CA GLU A 80 -22.00 -25.46 13.90
C GLU A 80 -20.58 -25.28 13.34
N GLY A 81 -19.65 -24.88 14.21
CA GLY A 81 -18.27 -24.66 13.83
C GLY A 81 -17.61 -25.95 13.34
N LEU A 82 -16.80 -25.84 12.31
CA LEU A 82 -15.99 -26.95 11.80
C LEU A 82 -15.10 -27.49 12.93
N ARG A 83 -15.18 -28.80 13.24
CA ARG A 83 -14.39 -29.38 14.32
C ARG A 83 -12.94 -29.45 13.88
N LEU A 84 -12.00 -29.25 14.79
CA LEU A 84 -10.56 -29.31 14.49
C LEU A 84 -10.13 -30.65 13.87
N ARG A 85 -10.88 -31.72 14.13
CA ARG A 85 -10.68 -33.07 13.58
C ARG A 85 -11.18 -33.26 12.14
N ASP A 86 -11.98 -32.32 11.63
CA ASP A 86 -12.52 -32.32 10.26
C ASP A 86 -11.62 -31.47 9.33
N PHE A 87 -10.51 -30.93 9.84
CA PHE A 87 -9.44 -30.40 9.00
C PHE A 87 -8.60 -31.57 8.51
N ASP A 88 -8.70 -31.92 7.23
CA ASP A 88 -7.76 -32.84 6.60
C ASP A 88 -6.34 -32.27 6.77
N VAL A 89 -5.51 -32.99 7.52
CA VAL A 89 -4.06 -32.77 7.52
C VAL A 89 -3.61 -33.13 6.12
N VAL A 90 -3.32 -32.12 5.30
CA VAL A 90 -2.70 -32.34 3.99
C VAL A 90 -1.36 -33.02 4.25
N GLU A 91 -1.29 -34.34 4.07
CA GLU A 91 -0.03 -35.06 4.14
C GLU A 91 0.88 -34.51 3.03
N HIS A 92 1.94 -33.81 3.45
CA HIS A 92 3.05 -33.47 2.59
C HIS A 92 3.72 -34.78 2.17
N HIS A 93 3.41 -35.25 0.96
CA HIS A 93 4.14 -36.32 0.33
C HIS A 93 5.52 -35.77 -0.08
N ASP A 94 6.49 -35.99 0.81
CA ASP A 94 7.91 -35.74 0.59
C ASP A 94 8.38 -36.57 -0.61
N GLN A 95 8.66 -35.92 -1.73
CA GLN A 95 9.32 -36.56 -2.86
C GLN A 95 10.81 -36.70 -2.53
N GLY A 96 11.14 -37.82 -1.87
CA GLY A 96 12.49 -38.32 -1.72
C GLY A 96 12.92 -39.15 -2.94
N GLU A 97 14.01 -38.70 -3.56
CA GLU A 97 14.76 -39.22 -4.71
C GLU A 97 14.91 -40.75 -4.81
N ARG A 98 14.80 -41.29 -6.04
CA ARG A 98 15.83 -42.11 -6.75
C ARG A 98 15.62 -42.07 -8.26
#